data_AF-A0A0Q7NVT3-F1
#
_entry.id   AF-A0A0Q7NVT3-F1
#
_cell.length_a   1.000
_cell.length_b   1.000
_cell.length_c   1.000
_cell.angle_alpha   90.00
_cell.angle_beta   90.00
_cell.angle_gamma   90.00
#
_symmetry.space_group_name_H-M   'P 1'
#
loop_
_entity.id
_entity.type
_entity.pdbx_description
1 polymer ?
#
loop_
_entity_poly.entity_id
_entity_poly.type
_entity_poly.pdbx_seq_one_letter_code
_entity_poly.pdbx_strand_id
1 'polypeptide(L)'
;MVAAPAARADEDPSTVPPRTAMSLRMPGGFAWGTANEHESRAALSMSKLYIADYALRHGDGSPEDRALSERMIRDSDDGAATRLADKYPQAIEATAGEYGLRATHGTADWGRSSTSTADITEFLAAKQRTDAGSPIFEWMAGASNTAADGTPQNWGTAQLPGVQGSKWGWSDVGAPEVASASFGPGFSVAAHTYGAPADQSADVLDALPALILRLAGAY
;
A
#
# COMPACT_ATOMS: atom_id res chain seq x y z
N MET A 1 29.87 -20.84 38.65
CA MET A 1 29.74 -20.43 37.24
C MET A 1 28.29 -20.60 36.86
N VAL A 2 27.57 -19.50 36.61
CA VAL A 2 26.16 -19.52 36.20
C VAL A 2 26.16 -19.63 34.69
N ALA A 3 25.55 -20.70 34.17
CA ALA A 3 25.41 -20.93 32.74
C ALA A 3 24.59 -19.78 32.12
N ALA A 4 25.12 -19.19 31.05
CA ALA A 4 24.38 -18.24 30.24
C ALA A 4 23.13 -18.92 29.66
N PRO A 5 21.96 -18.25 29.64
CA PRO A 5 20.80 -18.79 28.97
C PRO A 5 21.13 -18.95 27.48
N ALA A 6 20.80 -20.13 26.95
CA ALA A 6 20.89 -20.43 25.54
C ALA A 6 20.13 -19.37 24.73
N ALA A 7 20.77 -18.88 23.68
CA ALA A 7 20.12 -18.07 22.65
C ALA A 7 18.83 -18.78 22.24
N ARG A 8 17.69 -18.11 22.43
CA ARG A 8 16.44 -18.59 21.84
C ARG A 8 16.61 -18.50 20.33
N ALA A 9 16.19 -19.59 19.70
CA ALA A 9 16.31 -19.85 18.28
C ALA A 9 15.85 -18.66 17.44
N ASP A 10 16.52 -18.50 16.30
CA ASP A 10 16.11 -17.68 15.17
C ASP A 10 14.59 -17.75 14.95
N GLU A 11 13.86 -16.68 15.25
CA GLU A 11 12.51 -16.51 14.71
C GLU A 11 12.67 -16.11 13.23
N ASP A 12 12.64 -17.14 12.39
CA ASP A 12 12.48 -17.11 10.94
C ASP A 12 11.42 -16.06 10.54
N PRO A 13 11.60 -15.27 9.45
CA PRO A 13 10.56 -14.41 8.85
C PRO A 13 9.20 -15.09 8.51
N SER A 14 8.93 -16.31 8.98
CA SER A 14 7.75 -17.12 8.75
C SER A 14 6.55 -16.82 9.69
N THR A 15 6.47 -15.64 10.32
CA THR A 15 5.31 -15.29 11.17
C THR A 15 4.10 -14.84 10.36
N VAL A 16 4.31 -14.32 9.15
CA VAL A 16 3.21 -13.92 8.25
C VAL A 16 2.83 -15.11 7.37
N PRO A 17 1.56 -15.56 7.39
CA PRO A 17 1.10 -16.64 6.53
C PRO A 17 1.33 -16.34 5.04
N PRO A 18 1.69 -17.33 4.19
CA PRO A 18 1.98 -17.10 2.76
C PRO A 18 0.84 -16.47 1.94
N ARG A 19 -0.41 -16.54 2.44
CA ARG A 19 -1.55 -15.81 1.86
C ARG A 19 -1.35 -14.29 1.89
N THR A 20 -0.53 -13.78 2.81
CA THR A 20 -0.25 -12.37 3.01
C THR A 20 1.17 -12.05 2.55
N ALA A 21 1.28 -11.10 1.63
CA ALA A 21 2.52 -10.40 1.32
C ALA A 21 2.54 -9.10 2.13
N MET A 22 3.70 -8.73 2.67
CA MET A 22 3.85 -7.49 3.44
C MET A 22 5.22 -6.88 3.19
N SER A 23 5.27 -5.55 3.10
CA SER A 23 6.51 -4.78 2.96
C SER A 23 6.48 -3.57 3.88
N LEU A 24 7.65 -3.17 4.36
CA LEU A 24 7.92 -1.89 4.99
C LEU A 24 9.14 -1.25 4.34
N ARG A 25 9.06 0.05 4.09
CA ARG A 25 10.15 0.89 3.59
C ARG A 25 10.27 2.14 4.44
N MET A 26 11.49 2.56 4.73
CA MET A 26 11.78 3.86 5.32
C MET A 26 12.59 4.69 4.32
N PRO A 27 12.31 6.00 4.18
CA PRO A 27 13.07 6.88 3.28
C PRO A 27 14.60 6.87 3.52
N GLY A 28 15.04 6.54 4.75
CA GLY A 28 16.44 6.40 5.14
C GLY A 28 17.13 5.09 4.71
N GLY A 29 16.46 4.23 3.95
CA GLY A 29 17.06 3.04 3.32
C GLY A 29 16.82 1.72 4.04
N PHE A 30 16.15 1.72 5.20
CA PHE A 30 15.69 0.47 5.81
C PHE A 30 14.53 -0.12 4.99
N ALA A 31 14.64 -1.41 4.69
CA ALA A 31 13.61 -2.19 4.01
C ALA A 31 13.44 -3.53 4.71
N TRP A 32 12.18 -3.95 4.83
CA TRP A 32 11.80 -5.27 5.34
C TRP A 32 10.59 -5.76 4.55
N GLY A 33 10.45 -7.07 4.39
CA GLY A 33 9.26 -7.66 3.83
C GLY A 33 9.25 -9.17 3.94
N THR A 34 8.10 -9.76 3.64
CA THR A 34 7.91 -11.21 3.57
C THR A 34 8.55 -11.78 2.31
N ALA A 35 8.78 -13.10 2.26
CA ALA A 35 9.44 -13.75 1.12
C ALA A 35 8.72 -13.55 -0.24
N ASN A 36 7.40 -13.33 -0.19
CA ASN A 36 6.53 -13.05 -1.33
C ASN A 36 6.26 -11.55 -1.56
N GLU A 37 7.04 -10.63 -0.96
CA GLU A 37 6.78 -9.19 -1.06
C GLU A 37 6.83 -8.61 -2.48
N HIS A 38 7.54 -9.29 -3.38
CA HIS A 38 7.67 -8.95 -4.79
C HIS A 38 6.72 -9.74 -5.70
N GLU A 39 5.84 -10.57 -5.13
CA GLU A 39 4.83 -11.29 -5.90
C GLU A 39 3.86 -10.29 -6.54
N SER A 40 3.66 -10.42 -7.85
CA SER A 40 2.67 -9.63 -8.58
C SER A 40 1.26 -10.13 -8.25
N ARG A 41 0.44 -9.26 -7.68
CA ARG A 41 -0.95 -9.51 -7.29
C ARG A 41 -1.87 -8.46 -7.90
N ALA A 42 -3.18 -8.62 -7.77
CA ALA A 42 -4.12 -7.61 -8.26
C ALA A 42 -3.85 -6.28 -7.54
N ALA A 43 -3.79 -5.18 -8.29
CA ALA A 43 -3.58 -3.87 -7.68
C ALA A 43 -4.84 -3.40 -6.92
N LEU A 44 -6.02 -3.89 -7.29
CA LEU A 44 -7.30 -3.46 -6.71
C LEU A 44 -7.38 -1.91 -6.72
N SER A 45 -7.95 -1.32 -5.67
CA SER A 45 -7.94 0.13 -5.46
C SER A 45 -6.59 0.74 -5.08
N MET A 46 -5.48 -0.02 -4.98
CA MET A 46 -4.13 0.55 -4.82
C MET A 46 -3.69 1.29 -6.07
N SER A 47 -4.11 0.84 -7.25
CA SER A 47 -3.83 1.48 -8.53
C SER A 47 -4.23 2.96 -8.59
N LYS A 48 -5.27 3.36 -7.82
CA LYS A 48 -5.71 4.75 -7.67
C LYS A 48 -4.61 5.68 -7.14
N LEU A 49 -3.66 5.17 -6.34
CA LEU A 49 -2.48 5.94 -5.91
C LEU A 49 -1.62 6.36 -7.11
N TYR A 50 -1.40 5.45 -8.06
CA TYR A 50 -0.60 5.70 -9.26
C TYR A 50 -1.32 6.62 -10.25
N ILE A 51 -2.64 6.48 -10.39
CA ILE A 51 -3.47 7.34 -11.24
C ILE A 51 -3.50 8.76 -10.68
N ALA A 52 -3.72 8.92 -9.36
CA ALA A 52 -3.71 10.23 -8.70
C ALA A 52 -2.36 10.92 -8.84
N ASP A 53 -1.25 10.20 -8.66
CA ASP A 53 0.09 10.77 -8.79
C ASP A 53 0.34 11.29 -10.20
N TYR A 54 0.00 10.48 -11.21
CA TYR A 54 0.13 10.88 -12.61
C TYR A 54 -0.71 12.11 -12.91
N ALA A 55 -2.00 12.12 -12.53
CA ALA A 55 -2.90 13.24 -12.81
C ALA A 55 -2.40 14.55 -12.15
N LEU A 56 -1.87 14.46 -10.94
CA LEU A 56 -1.36 15.63 -10.20
C LEU A 56 -0.04 16.19 -10.77
N ARG A 57 0.83 15.33 -11.30
CA ARG A 57 2.18 15.73 -11.75
C ARG A 57 2.27 15.97 -13.25
N HIS A 58 1.54 15.18 -14.03
CA HIS A 58 1.66 15.08 -15.48
C HIS A 58 0.34 15.32 -16.22
N GLY A 59 -0.77 15.46 -15.48
CA GLY A 59 -2.07 15.84 -16.04
C GLY A 59 -2.09 17.29 -16.54
N ASP A 60 -3.26 17.72 -17.01
CA ASP A 60 -3.48 19.08 -17.54
C ASP A 60 -3.58 20.17 -16.47
N GLY A 61 -3.41 19.81 -15.19
CA GLY A 61 -3.50 20.73 -14.06
C GLY A 61 -4.92 21.22 -13.77
N SER A 62 -5.94 20.58 -14.35
CA SER A 62 -7.33 20.99 -14.15
C SER A 62 -7.79 20.80 -12.68
N PRO A 63 -8.64 21.71 -12.17
CA PRO A 63 -9.27 21.52 -10.87
C PRO A 63 -10.10 20.23 -10.79
N GLU A 64 -10.64 19.77 -11.93
CA GLU A 64 -11.37 18.51 -12.02
C GLU A 64 -10.46 17.31 -11.72
N ASP A 65 -9.25 17.24 -12.28
CA ASP A 65 -8.32 16.15 -12.00
C ASP A 65 -7.94 16.07 -10.53
N ARG A 66 -7.76 17.24 -9.89
CA ARG A 66 -7.51 17.31 -8.45
C ARG A 66 -8.71 16.78 -7.66
N ALA A 67 -9.93 17.21 -7.99
CA ALA A 67 -11.14 16.78 -7.29
C ALA A 67 -11.44 15.28 -7.48
N LEU A 68 -11.21 14.74 -8.68
CA LEU A 68 -11.33 13.32 -8.96
C LEU A 68 -10.26 12.52 -8.22
N SER A 69 -9.02 13.03 -8.16
CA SER A 69 -7.93 12.40 -7.40
C SER A 69 -8.22 12.36 -5.90
N GLU A 70 -8.77 13.44 -5.34
CA GLU A 70 -9.19 13.45 -3.94
C GLU A 70 -10.24 12.37 -3.65
N ARG A 71 -11.31 12.29 -4.45
CA ARG A 71 -12.36 11.28 -4.31
C ARG A 71 -11.82 9.85 -4.45
N MET A 72 -10.91 9.61 -5.40
CA MET A 72 -10.26 8.31 -5.57
C MET A 72 -9.49 7.89 -4.31
N ILE A 73 -8.77 8.82 -3.67
CA ILE A 73 -7.93 8.47 -2.52
C ILE A 73 -8.76 8.41 -1.23
N ARG A 74 -9.60 9.41 -0.97
CA ARG A 74 -10.37 9.50 0.28
C ARG A 74 -11.52 8.49 0.34
N ASP A 75 -12.29 8.40 -0.74
CA ASP A 75 -13.55 7.66 -0.77
C ASP A 75 -13.43 6.37 -1.58
N SER A 76 -12.24 6.08 -2.14
CA SER A 76 -12.01 4.94 -3.03
C SER A 76 -12.97 4.90 -4.23
N ASP A 77 -13.35 6.08 -4.75
CA ASP A 77 -14.38 6.22 -5.77
C ASP A 77 -13.95 5.68 -7.14
N ASP A 78 -14.60 4.60 -7.59
CA ASP A 78 -14.34 3.95 -8.89
C ASP A 78 -14.77 4.80 -10.08
N GLY A 79 -15.84 5.60 -9.94
CA GLY A 79 -16.28 6.50 -10.99
C GLY A 79 -15.25 7.60 -11.25
N ALA A 80 -14.60 8.10 -10.20
CA ALA A 80 -13.49 9.04 -10.32
C ALA A 80 -12.25 8.38 -10.95
N ALA A 81 -11.95 7.13 -10.57
CA ALA A 81 -10.85 6.37 -11.15
C ALA A 81 -11.03 6.09 -12.64
N THR A 82 -12.22 5.67 -13.05
CA THR A 82 -12.52 5.42 -14.46
C THR A 82 -12.37 6.69 -15.30
N ARG A 83 -12.87 7.84 -14.84
CA ARG A 83 -12.72 9.11 -15.58
C ARG A 83 -11.26 9.51 -15.76
N LEU A 84 -10.44 9.38 -14.71
CA LEU A 84 -9.02 9.72 -14.80
C LEU A 84 -8.22 8.69 -15.60
N ALA A 85 -8.54 7.40 -15.50
CA ALA A 85 -7.93 6.35 -16.31
C ALA A 85 -8.28 6.51 -17.80
N ASP A 86 -9.53 6.86 -18.13
CA ASP A 86 -9.94 7.14 -19.51
C ASP A 86 -9.23 8.37 -20.08
N LYS A 87 -9.05 9.40 -19.26
CA LYS A 87 -8.31 10.61 -19.64
C LYS A 87 -6.81 10.36 -19.77
N TYR A 88 -6.24 9.51 -18.91
CA TYR A 88 -4.82 9.19 -18.83
C TYR A 88 -4.58 7.67 -18.84
N PRO A 89 -4.79 7.00 -19.99
CA PRO A 89 -4.71 5.54 -20.07
C PRO A 89 -3.32 4.97 -19.75
N GLN A 90 -2.27 5.78 -19.86
CA GLN A 90 -0.89 5.44 -19.53
C GLN A 90 -0.53 5.63 -18.05
N ALA A 91 -1.42 6.17 -17.21
CA ALA A 91 -1.05 6.68 -15.88
C ALA A 91 -0.33 5.65 -15.00
N ILE A 92 -0.85 4.42 -14.93
CA ILE A 92 -0.26 3.37 -14.08
C ILE A 92 1.13 2.98 -14.59
N GLU A 93 1.29 2.74 -15.89
CA GLU A 93 2.56 2.32 -16.48
C GLU A 93 3.62 3.43 -16.43
N ALA A 94 3.21 4.68 -16.66
CA ALA A 94 4.09 5.84 -16.59
C ALA A 94 4.59 6.07 -15.14
N THR A 95 3.69 6.00 -14.16
CA THR A 95 4.08 6.07 -12.74
C THR A 95 4.98 4.89 -12.36
N ALA A 96 4.68 3.67 -12.80
CA ALA A 96 5.53 2.51 -12.55
C ALA A 96 6.95 2.72 -13.11
N GLY A 97 7.07 3.24 -14.33
CA GLY A 97 8.36 3.57 -14.95
C GLY A 97 9.13 4.66 -14.20
N GLU A 98 8.45 5.70 -13.73
CA GLU A 98 9.07 6.82 -13.01
C GLU A 98 9.65 6.39 -11.64
N TYR A 99 8.94 5.53 -10.92
CA TYR A 99 9.37 5.06 -9.59
C TYR A 99 10.12 3.71 -9.63
N GLY A 100 10.30 3.11 -10.81
CA GLY A 100 11.00 1.84 -10.97
C GLY A 100 10.26 0.63 -10.38
N LEU A 101 8.92 0.68 -10.37
CA LEU A 101 8.03 -0.33 -9.80
C LEU A 101 7.93 -1.54 -10.75
N ARG A 102 8.43 -2.70 -10.33
CA ARG A 102 8.72 -3.81 -11.26
C ARG A 102 7.57 -4.79 -11.46
N ALA A 103 6.66 -4.90 -10.51
CA ALA A 103 5.47 -5.73 -10.61
C ALA A 103 4.19 -4.89 -10.83
N THR A 104 4.33 -3.56 -10.88
CA THR A 104 3.23 -2.64 -11.20
C THR A 104 3.05 -2.52 -12.71
N HIS A 105 1.90 -2.97 -13.21
CA HIS A 105 1.57 -2.90 -14.63
C HIS A 105 0.12 -2.43 -14.83
N GLY A 106 -0.04 -1.48 -15.75
CA GLY A 106 -1.35 -1.02 -16.19
C GLY A 106 -2.04 -2.01 -17.11
N THR A 107 -3.38 -1.94 -17.19
CA THR A 107 -4.14 -2.56 -18.28
C THR A 107 -5.16 -1.56 -18.82
N ALA A 108 -5.91 -1.93 -19.88
CA ALA A 108 -7.00 -1.09 -20.38
C ALA A 108 -8.11 -0.86 -19.34
N ASP A 109 -8.27 -1.77 -18.38
CA ASP A 109 -9.13 -1.63 -17.21
C ASP A 109 -8.25 -1.40 -15.98
N TRP A 110 -8.32 -0.22 -15.37
CA TRP A 110 -7.49 0.12 -14.23
C TRP A 110 -7.68 -0.86 -13.06
N GLY A 111 -8.89 -1.41 -12.89
CA GLY A 111 -9.22 -2.37 -11.83
C GLY A 111 -8.53 -3.73 -12.00
N ARG A 112 -8.02 -4.03 -13.21
CA ARG A 112 -7.30 -5.26 -13.54
C ARG A 112 -5.79 -5.10 -13.60
N SER A 113 -5.27 -3.96 -13.18
CA SER A 113 -3.83 -3.74 -13.04
C SER A 113 -3.22 -4.66 -11.98
N SER A 114 -1.89 -4.83 -12.04
CA SER A 114 -1.13 -5.59 -11.05
C SER A 114 -0.17 -4.70 -10.26
N THR A 115 0.26 -5.15 -9.09
CA THR A 115 1.31 -4.51 -8.26
C THR A 115 1.87 -5.52 -7.27
N SER A 116 2.93 -5.16 -6.55
CA SER A 116 3.41 -5.87 -5.35
C SER A 116 3.36 -4.97 -4.10
N THR A 117 3.45 -5.54 -2.90
CA THR A 117 3.57 -4.74 -1.67
C THR A 117 4.89 -3.97 -1.62
N ALA A 118 5.96 -4.55 -2.20
CA ALA A 118 7.25 -3.89 -2.35
C ALA A 118 7.14 -2.63 -3.23
N ASP A 119 6.42 -2.70 -4.36
CA ASP A 119 6.24 -1.55 -5.25
C ASP A 119 5.39 -0.45 -4.60
N ILE A 120 4.29 -0.81 -3.91
CA ILE A 120 3.45 0.18 -3.23
C ILE A 120 4.26 0.94 -2.17
N THR A 121 5.07 0.21 -1.38
CA THR A 121 5.87 0.84 -0.33
C THR A 121 7.06 1.62 -0.86
N GLU A 122 7.68 1.18 -1.96
CA GLU A 122 8.71 1.95 -2.65
C GLU A 122 8.13 3.26 -3.21
N PHE A 123 6.96 3.19 -3.86
CA PHE A 123 6.24 4.38 -4.33
C PHE A 123 5.99 5.38 -3.21
N LEU A 124 5.38 4.94 -2.10
CA LEU A 124 5.07 5.84 -0.97
C LEU A 124 6.35 6.37 -0.29
N ALA A 125 7.39 5.55 -0.12
CA ALA A 125 8.65 5.97 0.50
C ALA A 125 9.44 6.94 -0.39
N ALA A 126 9.48 6.68 -1.70
CA ALA A 126 10.07 7.59 -2.68
C ALA A 126 9.32 8.91 -2.70
N LYS A 127 7.99 8.89 -2.67
CA LYS A 127 7.16 10.09 -2.64
C LYS A 127 7.32 10.88 -1.34
N GLN A 128 7.44 10.24 -0.18
CA GLN A 128 7.81 10.91 1.07
C GLN A 128 9.18 11.61 0.98
N ARG A 129 10.11 11.08 0.18
CA ARG A 129 11.45 11.64 -0.02
C ARG A 129 11.48 12.79 -1.03
N THR A 130 10.70 12.70 -2.12
CA THR A 130 10.80 13.63 -3.26
C THR A 130 9.65 14.64 -3.34
N ASP A 131 8.51 14.34 -2.72
CA ASP A 131 7.27 15.13 -2.78
C ASP A 131 6.44 14.93 -1.49
N ALA A 132 7.04 15.20 -0.33
CA ALA A 132 6.38 15.04 0.97
C ALA A 132 5.13 15.92 1.14
N GLY A 133 5.03 17.01 0.37
CA GLY A 133 3.88 17.93 0.36
C GLY A 133 2.74 17.48 -0.56
N SER A 134 2.82 16.28 -1.13
CA SER A 134 1.79 15.81 -2.06
C SER A 134 0.39 15.74 -1.40
N PRO A 135 -0.67 16.21 -2.10
CA PRO A 135 -2.04 16.05 -1.61
C PRO A 135 -2.46 14.61 -1.33
N ILE A 136 -1.80 13.62 -1.95
CA ILE A 136 -2.10 12.19 -1.71
C ILE A 136 -1.96 11.83 -0.23
N PHE A 137 -0.94 12.35 0.46
CA PHE A 137 -0.75 12.06 1.89
C PHE A 137 -1.85 12.70 2.75
N GLU A 138 -2.27 13.92 2.44
CA GLU A 138 -3.40 14.58 3.08
C GLU A 138 -4.70 13.77 2.89
N TRP A 139 -4.95 13.30 1.67
CA TRP A 139 -6.14 12.53 1.34
C TRP A 139 -6.15 11.14 1.97
N MET A 140 -5.00 10.46 2.04
CA MET A 140 -4.85 9.20 2.76
C MET A 140 -5.05 9.40 4.28
N ALA A 141 -4.57 10.51 4.85
CA ALA A 141 -4.78 10.86 6.26
C ALA A 141 -6.24 11.23 6.55
N GLY A 142 -6.92 11.83 5.58
CA GLY A 142 -8.32 12.18 5.62
C GLY A 142 -9.27 11.12 5.04
N ALA A 143 -8.82 9.88 4.83
CA ALA A 143 -9.63 8.87 4.19
C ALA A 143 -10.95 8.64 4.95
N SER A 144 -12.05 8.50 4.20
CA SER A 144 -13.38 8.33 4.77
C SER A 144 -13.48 6.97 5.45
N ASN A 145 -14.18 6.88 6.59
CA ASN A 145 -14.41 5.61 7.30
C ASN A 145 -15.12 4.55 6.44
N THR A 146 -15.81 4.99 5.39
CA THR A 146 -16.55 4.15 4.46
C THR A 146 -16.28 4.66 3.04
N ALA A 147 -15.96 3.74 2.14
CA ALA A 147 -15.79 4.04 0.73
C ALA A 147 -17.11 4.39 0.04
N ALA A 148 -17.05 4.90 -1.19
CA ALA A 148 -18.21 5.32 -1.97
C ALA A 148 -19.24 4.20 -2.21
N ASP A 149 -18.80 2.94 -2.19
CA ASP A 149 -19.62 1.75 -2.37
C ASP A 149 -20.21 1.19 -1.05
N GLY A 150 -19.84 1.77 0.11
CA GLY A 150 -20.25 1.29 1.43
C GLY A 150 -19.23 0.42 2.16
N THR A 151 -18.05 0.14 1.56
CA THR A 151 -17.03 -0.72 2.19
C THR A 151 -16.33 0.00 3.36
N PRO A 152 -16.29 -0.57 4.58
CA PRO A 152 -15.64 0.08 5.75
C PRO A 152 -14.12 0.12 5.61
N GLN A 153 -13.50 1.30 5.59
CA GLN A 153 -12.06 1.51 5.38
C GLN A 153 -11.28 1.56 6.71
N ASN A 154 -11.11 0.42 7.40
CA ASN A 154 -10.50 0.38 8.74
C ASN A 154 -9.74 -0.92 9.09
N TRP A 155 -9.09 -1.54 8.11
CA TRP A 155 -8.39 -2.83 8.31
C TRP A 155 -6.90 -2.81 7.94
N GLY A 156 -6.21 -3.92 8.26
CA GLY A 156 -4.86 -4.19 7.81
C GLY A 156 -3.83 -3.20 8.38
N THR A 157 -2.99 -2.64 7.51
CA THR A 157 -1.90 -1.74 7.92
C THR A 157 -2.39 -0.50 8.67
N ALA A 158 -3.63 -0.08 8.47
CA ALA A 158 -4.22 1.05 9.18
C ALA A 158 -4.34 0.86 10.71
N GLN A 159 -4.24 -0.38 11.18
CA GLN A 159 -4.29 -0.72 12.61
C GLN A 159 -2.90 -0.64 13.28
N LEU A 160 -1.84 -0.44 12.50
CA LEU A 160 -0.48 -0.35 13.04
C LEU A 160 -0.26 0.97 13.81
N PRO A 161 0.47 0.94 14.94
CA PRO A 161 0.81 2.16 15.67
C PRO A 161 1.57 3.16 14.81
N GLY A 162 1.25 4.45 14.97
CA GLY A 162 1.96 5.55 14.30
C GLY A 162 1.56 5.79 12.84
N VAL A 163 0.61 5.02 12.28
CA VAL A 163 0.02 5.31 10.98
C VAL A 163 -0.72 6.65 11.01
N GLN A 164 -0.48 7.48 9.99
CA GLN A 164 -1.11 8.78 9.81
C GLN A 164 -2.20 8.76 8.73
N GLY A 165 -2.06 7.90 7.73
CA GLY A 165 -3.03 7.78 6.65
C GLY A 165 -2.90 6.47 5.90
N SER A 166 -4.00 6.05 5.28
CA SER A 166 -4.10 4.75 4.63
C SER A 166 -4.93 4.79 3.34
N LYS A 167 -4.70 3.80 2.47
CA LYS A 167 -5.54 3.45 1.33
C LYS A 167 -5.83 1.96 1.40
N TRP A 168 -7.04 1.58 0.99
CA TRP A 168 -7.50 0.20 0.96
C TRP A 168 -7.94 -0.23 -0.44
N GLY A 169 -7.91 -1.54 -0.69
CA GLY A 169 -8.39 -2.18 -1.90
C GLY A 169 -8.94 -3.57 -1.61
N TRP A 170 -9.95 -3.97 -2.36
CA TRP A 170 -10.64 -5.24 -2.20
C TRP A 170 -11.12 -5.70 -3.57
N SER A 171 -11.29 -7.00 -3.74
CA SER A 171 -11.94 -7.55 -4.92
C SER A 171 -13.46 -7.60 -4.73
N ASP A 172 -14.22 -7.11 -5.71
CA ASP A 172 -15.68 -7.24 -5.76
C ASP A 172 -16.13 -8.59 -6.34
N VAL A 173 -15.20 -9.33 -6.96
CA VAL A 173 -15.49 -10.56 -7.71
C VAL A 173 -14.49 -11.67 -7.42
N GLY A 174 -14.93 -12.92 -7.53
CA GLY A 174 -14.06 -14.07 -7.35
C GLY A 174 -13.71 -14.34 -5.88
N ALA A 175 -12.51 -14.88 -5.65
CA ALA A 175 -12.06 -15.20 -4.30
C ALA A 175 -11.75 -13.91 -3.52
N PRO A 176 -12.03 -13.87 -2.20
CA PRO A 176 -11.70 -12.71 -1.38
C PRO A 176 -10.21 -12.36 -1.44
N GLU A 177 -9.92 -11.10 -1.69
CA GLU A 177 -8.58 -10.55 -1.80
C GLU A 177 -8.64 -9.09 -1.35
N VAL A 178 -7.74 -8.69 -0.45
CA VAL A 178 -7.70 -7.34 0.11
C VAL A 178 -6.27 -6.81 0.20
N ALA A 179 -6.13 -5.50 0.08
CA ALA A 179 -4.88 -4.77 0.23
C ALA A 179 -5.07 -3.54 1.12
N SER A 180 -4.03 -3.19 1.87
CA SER A 180 -3.93 -1.93 2.59
C SER A 180 -2.51 -1.39 2.48
N ALA A 181 -2.40 -0.07 2.35
CA ALA A 181 -1.15 0.64 2.32
C ALA A 181 -1.24 1.90 3.18
N SER A 182 -0.25 2.11 4.03
CA SER A 182 -0.24 3.18 5.01
C SER A 182 1.11 3.89 5.04
N PHE A 183 1.09 5.13 5.52
CA PHE A 183 2.29 5.88 5.85
C PHE A 183 2.21 6.44 7.27
N GLY A 184 3.37 6.72 7.85
CA GLY A 184 3.53 7.43 9.11
C GLY A 184 4.85 8.19 9.13
N PRO A 185 5.33 8.68 10.29
CA PRO A 185 6.57 9.43 10.36
C PRO A 185 7.78 8.60 9.90
N GLY A 186 8.22 8.81 8.65
CA GLY A 186 9.41 8.17 8.11
C GLY A 186 9.25 6.69 7.76
N PHE A 187 8.03 6.20 7.53
CA PHE A 187 7.80 4.84 7.05
C PHE A 187 6.60 4.74 6.09
N SER A 188 6.64 3.72 5.25
CA SER A 188 5.52 3.22 4.47
C SER A 188 5.41 1.73 4.66
N VAL A 189 4.19 1.22 4.75
CA VAL A 189 3.90 -0.19 4.94
C VAL A 189 2.74 -0.58 4.06
N ALA A 190 2.80 -1.74 3.43
CA ALA A 190 1.70 -2.30 2.66
C ALA A 190 1.56 -3.78 2.94
N ALA A 191 0.32 -4.24 2.91
CA ALA A 191 -0.02 -5.65 3.00
C ALA A 191 -1.05 -5.99 1.93
N HIS A 192 -0.96 -7.21 1.43
CA HIS A 192 -1.90 -7.75 0.49
C HIS A 192 -2.19 -9.20 0.89
N THR A 193 -3.46 -9.57 1.00
CA THR A 193 -3.90 -10.86 1.53
C THR A 193 -4.93 -11.49 0.61
N TYR A 194 -4.68 -12.74 0.18
CA TYR A 194 -5.75 -13.60 -0.33
C TYR A 194 -6.60 -14.06 0.86
N GLY A 195 -7.71 -13.35 1.10
CA GLY A 195 -8.55 -13.47 2.29
C GLY A 195 -9.39 -12.22 2.55
N ALA A 196 -10.03 -12.18 3.71
CA ALA A 196 -10.90 -11.09 4.15
C ALA A 196 -10.10 -9.98 4.89
N PRO A 197 -10.70 -8.78 5.09
CA PRO A 197 -10.12 -7.70 5.90
C PRO A 197 -9.63 -8.15 7.29
N ALA A 198 -10.35 -9.07 7.93
CA ALA A 198 -10.00 -9.62 9.23
C ALA A 198 -8.71 -10.47 9.18
N ASP A 199 -8.54 -11.29 8.13
CA ASP A 199 -7.33 -12.10 7.92
C ASP A 199 -6.11 -11.21 7.75
N GLN A 200 -6.22 -10.17 6.92
CA GLN A 200 -5.14 -9.21 6.74
C GLN A 200 -4.79 -8.49 8.04
N SER A 201 -5.80 -8.10 8.83
CA SER A 201 -5.58 -7.40 10.09
C SER A 201 -4.86 -8.29 11.10
N ALA A 202 -5.26 -9.55 11.22
CA ALA A 202 -4.57 -10.52 12.07
C ALA A 202 -3.12 -10.71 11.63
N ASP A 203 -2.89 -10.98 10.34
CA ASP A 203 -1.56 -11.25 9.80
C ASP A 203 -0.61 -10.04 9.97
N VAL A 204 -1.12 -8.82 9.77
CA VAL A 204 -0.35 -7.58 9.94
C VAL A 204 0.00 -7.33 11.41
N LEU A 205 -0.92 -7.55 12.32
CA LEU A 205 -0.67 -7.35 13.76
C LEU A 205 0.26 -8.42 14.32
N ASP A 206 0.14 -9.67 13.86
CA ASP A 206 1.03 -10.77 14.25
C ASP A 206 2.47 -10.56 13.73
N ALA A 207 2.66 -9.79 12.66
CA ALA A 207 3.98 -9.40 12.16
C ALA A 207 4.70 -8.35 13.04
N LEU A 208 3.96 -7.60 13.87
CA LEU A 208 4.47 -6.42 14.57
C LEU A 208 5.66 -6.73 15.51
N PRO A 209 5.64 -7.80 16.34
CA PRO A 209 6.79 -8.12 17.21
C PRO A 209 8.07 -8.35 16.41
N ALA A 210 8.00 -9.11 15.31
CA ALA A 210 9.16 -9.38 14.45
C ALA A 210 9.69 -8.09 13.79
N LEU A 211 8.78 -7.23 13.32
CA LEU A 211 9.14 -5.93 12.76
C LEU A 211 9.86 -5.04 13.78
N ILE A 212 9.37 -4.97 15.02
CA ILE A 212 10.00 -4.20 16.10
C ILE A 212 11.42 -4.70 16.38
N LEU A 213 11.61 -6.02 16.46
CA LEU A 213 12.93 -6.61 16.69
C LEU A 213 13.89 -6.31 15.54
N ARG A 214 13.42 -6.35 14.29
CA ARG A 214 14.21 -5.96 13.11
C ARG A 214 14.60 -4.48 13.14
N LEU A 215 13.67 -3.59 13.48
CA LEU A 215 13.96 -2.15 13.63
C LEU A 215 14.94 -1.85 14.76
N ALA A 216 14.90 -2.64 15.84
CA ALA A 216 15.84 -2.53 16.95
C ALA A 216 17.25 -3.10 16.65
N GLY A 217 17.47 -3.66 15.45
CA GLY A 217 18.74 -4.29 15.07
C GLY A 217 19.01 -5.60 15.83
N ALA A 218 17.97 -6.25 16.33
CA ALA A 218 18.08 -7.46 17.15
C ALA A 218 18.16 -8.77 16.32
N TYR A 219 18.29 -8.69 14.98
CA TYR A 219 18.47 -9.81 14.05
C TYR A 219 19.20 -9.40 12.78
#